data_AF-A0A952VBC2-F1
#
_entry.id   AF-A0A952VBC2-F1
#
_cell.length_a   1.000
_cell.length_b   1.000
_cell.length_c   1.000
_cell.angle_alpha   90.00
_cell.angle_beta   90.00
_cell.angle_gamma   90.00
#
_symmetry.space_group_name_H-M   'P 1'
#
loop_
_entity.id
_entity.type
_entity.pdbx_description
1 polymer ?
#
loop_
_entity_poly.entity_id
_entity_poly.type
_entity_poly.pdbx_seq_one_letter_code
_entity_poly.pdbx_strand_id
1 'polypeptide(L)'
;MRSKIKSIIQICLILSACLAASCGSAQGPNAYGSRASSKPAANGESGAAASVEKQPSAGSIDIAPGGPADTVRVFYAKLRDKKYREAIFLTNLRPAIESLTDAELAEFSLDLAAIAGQVPADVNIKGEVISGSNAIVTAVLPDADGEAEPQQIKLRQDGSAWIILSADAAAEKRIRSEGKKYFYNLRIEVKESEAQKMLERIAKAQVAYSLQNDGSAAELNALVAAGLLADDVLSSDSTGYDYSLTLTSGGRRYFATATPAEYGKTGKRSFALSIDEKGLPHVSGRDNGGKPLKK
;
A
#
# COMPACT_ATOMS: atom_id res chain seq x y z
N MET A 1 9.01 -15.08 12.10
CA MET A 1 7.63 -14.97 11.56
C MET A 1 7.14 -13.53 11.29
N ARG A 2 7.76 -12.45 11.79
CA ARG A 2 7.23 -11.07 11.63
C ARG A 2 7.40 -10.39 10.26
N SER A 3 8.06 -11.02 9.28
CA SER A 3 8.36 -10.40 7.97
C SER A 3 7.29 -10.61 6.88
N LYS A 4 6.48 -11.69 6.96
CA LYS A 4 5.58 -12.08 5.85
C LYS A 4 4.30 -11.25 5.71
N ILE A 5 3.87 -10.54 6.75
CA ILE A 5 2.65 -9.70 6.73
C ILE A 5 2.87 -8.37 5.98
N LYS A 6 4.12 -7.87 5.91
CA LYS A 6 4.44 -6.57 5.30
C LYS A 6 4.01 -6.49 3.84
N SER A 7 4.19 -7.56 3.06
CA SER A 7 4.07 -7.52 1.59
C SER A 7 2.67 -7.26 1.04
N ILE A 8 1.59 -7.56 1.79
CA ILE A 8 0.20 -7.30 1.36
C ILE A 8 -0.19 -5.85 1.69
N ILE A 9 0.24 -5.36 2.85
CA ILE A 9 -0.04 -4.00 3.32
C ILE A 9 0.77 -2.96 2.51
N GLN A 10 1.98 -3.32 2.08
CA GLN A 10 2.86 -2.43 1.32
C GLN A 10 2.23 -1.94 0.01
N ILE A 11 1.36 -2.72 -0.63
CA ILE A 11 0.66 -2.31 -1.86
C ILE A 11 -0.49 -1.34 -1.56
N CYS A 12 -1.12 -1.41 -0.38
CA CYS A 12 -2.14 -0.44 0.04
C CYS A 12 -1.54 0.90 0.50
N LEU A 13 -0.29 0.91 0.97
CA LEU A 13 0.47 2.14 1.25
C LEU A 13 1.18 2.71 0.01
N ILE A 14 1.54 1.87 -0.98
CA ILE A 14 2.10 2.30 -2.28
C ILE A 14 0.96 2.74 -3.23
N LEU A 15 0.22 3.77 -2.83
CA LEU A 15 -0.47 4.64 -3.79
C LEU A 15 0.44 5.77 -4.32
N SER A 16 1.61 5.98 -3.70
CA SER A 16 2.52 7.10 -3.97
C SER A 16 4.00 6.74 -4.24
N ALA A 17 4.35 5.47 -4.55
CA ALA A 17 5.77 5.06 -4.65
C ALA A 17 6.12 3.94 -5.66
N CYS A 18 5.86 4.16 -6.96
CA CYS A 18 6.52 3.49 -8.11
C CYS A 18 6.18 4.31 -9.37
N LEU A 19 7.08 4.81 -10.23
CA LEU A 19 8.53 4.63 -10.37
C LEU A 19 9.24 6.00 -10.49
N ALA A 20 10.45 6.12 -9.94
CA ALA A 20 11.42 7.14 -10.36
C ALA A 20 12.85 6.58 -10.27
N ALA A 21 13.44 6.29 -11.43
CA ALA A 21 14.83 5.88 -11.55
C ALA A 21 15.55 6.74 -12.58
N SER A 22 16.24 7.80 -12.12
CA SER A 22 17.46 8.29 -12.76
C SER A 22 18.17 9.32 -11.86
N CYS A 23 19.47 9.11 -11.71
CA CYS A 23 20.44 9.88 -10.94
C CYS A 23 20.32 11.40 -11.03
N GLY A 24 20.61 12.09 -9.92
CA GLY A 24 20.97 13.51 -9.94
C GLY A 24 22.45 13.71 -9.61
N SER A 25 23.01 14.85 -10.03
CA SER A 25 24.19 15.47 -9.38
C SER A 25 24.44 16.89 -9.91
N ALA A 26 24.32 17.89 -9.04
CA ALA A 26 25.00 19.18 -9.18
C ALA A 26 25.07 19.84 -7.79
N GLN A 27 26.29 20.12 -7.30
CA GLN A 27 26.52 20.66 -5.96
C GLN A 27 26.73 22.18 -5.98
N GLY A 28 25.99 22.86 -5.10
CA GLY A 28 26.44 23.96 -4.24
C GLY A 28 26.73 25.31 -4.88
N PRO A 29 27.37 26.25 -4.14
CA PRO A 29 27.38 26.40 -2.67
C PRO A 29 26.96 27.83 -2.24
N ASN A 30 26.71 28.06 -0.94
CA ASN A 30 27.48 29.03 -0.14
C ASN A 30 26.93 29.22 1.29
N ALA A 31 27.85 29.54 2.19
CA ALA A 31 27.56 29.90 3.58
C ALA A 31 27.38 31.41 3.74
N TYR A 32 26.70 31.82 4.81
CA TYR A 32 27.13 32.95 5.63
C TYR A 32 26.59 32.75 7.05
N GLY A 33 27.44 32.91 8.06
CA GLY A 33 27.03 32.85 9.46
C GLY A 33 26.91 34.24 10.06
N SER A 34 26.18 34.36 11.17
CA SER A 34 26.60 35.23 12.28
C SER A 34 25.94 34.80 13.58
N ARG A 35 26.57 35.18 14.69
CA ARG A 35 26.29 34.79 16.07
C ARG A 35 25.97 36.05 16.87
N ALA A 36 24.84 36.07 17.56
CA ALA A 36 24.59 37.05 18.63
C ALA A 36 23.77 36.39 19.76
N SER A 37 24.29 36.47 20.98
CA SER A 37 23.64 35.97 22.19
C SER A 37 23.08 37.14 23.00
N SER A 38 21.92 36.98 23.63
CA SER A 38 21.63 37.59 24.95
C SER A 38 20.36 37.02 25.61
N LYS A 39 20.57 36.43 26.79
CA LYS A 39 19.66 36.44 27.97
C LYS A 39 20.23 37.52 28.93
N PRO A 40 19.59 37.98 30.04
CA PRO A 40 18.71 37.27 31.01
C PRO A 40 17.25 37.82 30.96
N ALA A 41 16.34 37.75 31.95
CA ALA A 41 16.37 37.31 33.36
C ALA A 41 15.09 36.55 33.79
N ALA A 42 14.48 36.88 34.93
CA ALA A 42 13.37 36.16 35.57
C ALA A 42 12.47 37.05 36.47
N ASN A 43 11.39 36.42 37.00
CA ASN A 43 10.30 36.88 37.90
C ASN A 43 8.97 37.21 37.18
N GLY A 44 7.78 36.86 37.69
CA GLY A 44 7.45 36.02 38.86
C GLY A 44 5.94 36.02 39.18
N GLU A 45 5.41 34.86 39.58
CA GLU A 45 4.16 34.60 40.33
C GLU A 45 2.73 34.81 39.75
N SER A 46 1.90 33.81 40.09
CA SER A 46 0.45 33.85 40.41
C SER A 46 -0.64 33.71 39.31
N GLY A 47 -1.09 32.46 39.13
CA GLY A 47 -2.45 32.06 39.55
C GLY A 47 -3.67 32.35 38.67
N ALA A 48 -4.10 31.37 37.87
CA ALA A 48 -5.52 31.02 37.65
C ALA A 48 -5.64 29.64 36.97
N ALA A 49 -6.71 28.90 37.23
CA ALA A 49 -6.92 27.57 36.66
C ALA A 49 -7.27 27.65 35.16
N ALA A 50 -6.41 27.07 34.31
CA ALA A 50 -6.68 26.88 32.89
C ALA A 50 -7.18 25.46 32.62
N SER A 51 -8.20 25.35 31.77
CA SER A 51 -8.69 24.11 31.17
C SER A 51 -7.56 23.29 30.53
N VAL A 52 -7.69 21.96 30.55
CA VAL A 52 -6.72 21.03 29.95
C VAL A 52 -6.80 21.12 28.42
N GLU A 53 -6.17 22.15 27.88
CA GLU A 53 -5.86 22.27 26.46
C GLU A 53 -4.73 21.29 26.15
N LYS A 54 -4.97 20.37 25.22
CA LYS A 54 -4.05 19.26 24.90
C LYS A 54 -2.77 19.85 24.30
N GLN A 55 -1.73 20.01 25.12
CA GLN A 55 -0.48 20.69 24.72
C GLN A 55 0.04 20.13 23.39
N PRO A 56 0.53 21.01 22.48
CA PRO A 56 1.18 20.57 21.25
C PRO A 56 2.37 19.66 21.59
N SER A 57 2.38 18.46 21.00
CA SER A 57 3.48 17.52 21.14
C SER A 57 4.79 18.18 20.71
N ALA A 58 5.89 17.98 21.44
CA ALA A 58 7.14 18.72 21.24
C ALA A 58 7.53 18.86 19.75
N GLY A 59 7.54 20.11 19.28
CA GLY A 59 7.86 20.48 17.90
C GLY A 59 6.75 20.25 16.87
N SER A 60 5.47 20.35 17.21
CA SER A 60 4.39 20.54 16.24
C SER A 60 4.07 22.03 16.03
N ILE A 61 3.58 22.42 14.85
CA ILE A 61 3.13 23.80 14.57
C ILE A 61 1.70 24.08 15.03
N ASP A 62 1.36 25.37 15.16
CA ASP A 62 -0.02 25.83 15.19
C ASP A 62 -0.66 25.64 13.81
N ILE A 63 -1.88 25.10 13.77
CA ILE A 63 -2.55 24.68 12.53
C ILE A 63 -3.71 25.64 12.22
N ALA A 64 -3.56 26.43 11.16
CA ALA A 64 -4.60 27.37 10.71
C ALA A 64 -5.79 26.60 10.07
N PRO A 65 -7.04 26.86 10.48
CA PRO A 65 -8.22 26.19 9.92
C PRO A 65 -8.33 26.35 8.39
N GLY A 66 -8.59 25.24 7.69
CA GLY A 66 -8.68 25.22 6.22
C GLY A 66 -7.34 25.33 5.48
N GLY A 67 -6.20 25.36 6.18
CA GLY A 67 -4.86 25.31 5.58
C GLY A 67 -4.44 23.91 5.10
N PRO A 68 -3.25 23.78 4.47
CA PRO A 68 -2.69 22.50 4.06
C PRO A 68 -2.48 21.53 5.24
N ALA A 69 -1.87 22.00 6.34
CA ALA A 69 -1.67 21.21 7.56
C ALA A 69 -3.00 20.78 8.19
N ASP A 70 -4.02 21.63 8.15
CA ASP A 70 -5.35 21.28 8.64
C ASP A 70 -6.01 20.21 7.78
N THR A 71 -5.85 20.30 6.46
CA THR A 71 -6.32 19.28 5.51
C THR A 71 -5.68 17.91 5.80
N VAL A 72 -4.37 17.87 6.06
CA VAL A 72 -3.65 16.65 6.47
C VAL A 72 -4.15 16.12 7.82
N ARG A 73 -4.31 16.99 8.82
CA ARG A 73 -4.83 16.64 10.14
C ARG A 73 -6.23 16.04 10.06
N VAL A 74 -7.11 16.66 9.28
CA VAL A 74 -8.51 16.22 9.07
C VAL A 74 -8.58 14.92 8.27
N PHE A 75 -7.72 14.73 7.26
CA PHE A 75 -7.61 13.48 6.51
C PHE A 75 -7.31 12.28 7.43
N TYR A 76 -6.25 12.37 8.24
CA TYR A 76 -5.88 11.27 9.15
C TYR A 76 -6.88 11.07 10.29
N ALA A 77 -7.53 12.13 10.77
CA ALA A 77 -8.65 12.00 11.72
C ALA A 77 -9.82 11.21 11.10
N LYS A 78 -10.23 11.55 9.87
CA LYS A 78 -11.32 10.85 9.16
C LYS A 78 -10.98 9.40 8.84
N LEU A 79 -9.74 9.07 8.47
CA LEU A 79 -9.32 7.68 8.27
C LEU A 79 -9.47 6.84 9.55
N ARG A 80 -9.01 7.35 10.71
CA ARG A 80 -9.14 6.66 12.00
C ARG A 80 -10.60 6.50 12.44
N ASP A 81 -11.42 7.53 12.21
CA ASP A 81 -12.87 7.50 12.42
C ASP A 81 -13.62 6.53 11.47
N LYS A 82 -12.92 5.86 10.54
CA LYS A 82 -13.48 5.02 9.46
C LYS A 82 -14.41 5.79 8.50
N LYS A 83 -14.28 7.11 8.46
CA LYS A 83 -14.94 8.04 7.54
C LYS A 83 -14.18 8.07 6.20
N TYR A 84 -14.08 6.89 5.58
CA TYR A 84 -13.20 6.65 4.43
C TYR A 84 -13.59 7.52 3.23
N ARG A 85 -14.90 7.67 2.96
CA ARG A 85 -15.39 8.51 1.88
C ARG A 85 -14.92 9.95 2.07
N GLU A 86 -15.16 10.51 3.25
CA GLU A 86 -14.80 11.90 3.55
C GLU A 86 -13.29 12.13 3.66
N ALA A 87 -12.50 11.13 4.05
CA ALA A 87 -11.04 11.19 4.00
C ALA A 87 -10.55 11.24 2.55
N ILE A 88 -10.96 10.28 1.72
CA ILE A 88 -10.50 10.16 0.33
C ILE A 88 -10.98 11.36 -0.52
N PHE A 89 -12.10 12.01 -0.17
CA PHE A 89 -12.53 13.29 -0.77
C PHE A 89 -11.53 14.45 -0.59
N LEU A 90 -10.63 14.38 0.39
CA LEU A 90 -9.54 15.36 0.61
C LEU A 90 -8.28 15.04 -0.22
N THR A 91 -8.38 14.11 -1.16
CA THR A 91 -7.24 13.64 -1.97
C THR A 91 -7.56 13.68 -3.46
N ASN A 92 -6.54 13.60 -4.32
CA ASN A 92 -6.72 13.44 -5.75
C ASN A 92 -7.29 12.06 -6.19
N LEU A 93 -7.61 11.18 -5.24
CA LEU A 93 -8.30 9.91 -5.47
C LEU A 93 -9.82 10.04 -5.53
N ARG A 94 -10.39 11.21 -5.17
CA ARG A 94 -11.84 11.46 -5.12
C ARG A 94 -12.65 10.88 -6.31
N PRO A 95 -12.23 10.99 -7.59
CA PRO A 95 -13.01 10.43 -8.71
C PRO A 95 -13.22 8.91 -8.64
N ALA A 96 -12.34 8.19 -7.93
CA ALA A 96 -12.45 6.75 -7.73
C ALA A 96 -13.52 6.33 -6.71
N ILE A 97 -14.08 7.26 -5.93
CA ILE A 97 -15.11 6.95 -4.92
C ILE A 97 -16.39 7.79 -4.99
N GLU A 98 -16.37 8.96 -5.64
CA GLU A 98 -17.50 9.91 -5.54
C GLU A 98 -18.81 9.39 -6.17
N SER A 99 -18.73 8.34 -7.01
CA SER A 99 -19.87 7.63 -7.58
C SER A 99 -20.03 6.16 -7.11
N LEU A 100 -19.26 5.73 -6.11
CA LEU A 100 -19.52 4.47 -5.41
C LEU A 100 -20.69 4.65 -4.44
N THR A 101 -21.64 3.73 -4.46
CA THR A 101 -22.63 3.53 -3.38
C THR A 101 -21.95 3.08 -2.08
N ASP A 102 -22.64 3.13 -0.95
CA ASP A 102 -22.07 2.66 0.33
C ASP A 102 -21.89 1.13 0.34
N ALA A 103 -22.71 0.39 -0.40
CA ALA A 103 -22.53 -1.05 -0.62
C ALA A 103 -21.25 -1.35 -1.41
N GLU A 104 -21.03 -0.67 -2.54
CA GLU A 104 -19.79 -0.82 -3.32
C GLU A 104 -18.55 -0.38 -2.52
N LEU A 105 -18.66 0.69 -1.71
CA LEU A 105 -17.55 1.13 -0.84
C LEU A 105 -17.24 0.12 0.28
N ALA A 106 -18.27 -0.56 0.82
CA ALA A 106 -18.10 -1.59 1.85
C ALA A 106 -17.32 -2.82 1.34
N GLU A 107 -17.31 -3.10 0.03
CA GLU A 107 -16.47 -4.14 -0.57
C GLU A 107 -14.96 -3.86 -0.41
N PHE A 108 -14.56 -2.63 -0.11
CA PHE A 108 -13.18 -2.21 0.17
C PHE A 108 -12.88 -2.05 1.68
N SER A 109 -13.82 -2.39 2.55
CA SER A 109 -13.71 -2.18 4.01
C SER A 109 -12.48 -2.83 4.64
N LEU A 110 -12.06 -4.02 4.20
CA LEU A 110 -10.86 -4.69 4.70
C LEU A 110 -9.57 -3.96 4.30
N ASP A 111 -9.44 -3.56 3.03
CA ASP A 111 -8.28 -2.81 2.53
C ASP A 111 -8.17 -1.45 3.24
N LEU A 112 -9.30 -0.74 3.37
CA LEU A 112 -9.40 0.55 4.04
C LEU A 112 -9.16 0.45 5.56
N ALA A 113 -9.57 -0.64 6.19
CA ALA A 113 -9.29 -0.91 7.60
C ALA A 113 -7.80 -1.23 7.84
N ALA A 114 -7.15 -1.95 6.92
CA ALA A 114 -5.71 -2.20 6.99
C ALA A 114 -4.92 -0.88 6.95
N ILE A 115 -5.25 0.03 6.02
CA ILE A 115 -4.64 1.37 5.93
C ILE A 115 -4.91 2.18 7.21
N ALA A 116 -6.16 2.26 7.68
CA ALA A 116 -6.50 3.05 8.86
C ALA A 116 -5.86 2.51 10.16
N GLY A 117 -5.64 1.20 10.25
CA GLY A 117 -4.94 0.58 11.38
C GLY A 117 -3.47 0.99 11.53
N GLN A 118 -2.88 1.59 10.51
CA GLN A 118 -1.50 2.13 10.53
C GLN A 118 -1.44 3.62 10.89
N VAL A 119 -2.57 4.33 10.95
CA VAL A 119 -2.56 5.77 11.23
C VAL A 119 -2.36 6.01 12.73
N PRO A 120 -1.33 6.76 13.16
CA PRO A 120 -1.08 7.02 14.58
C PRO A 120 -2.20 7.84 15.22
N ALA A 121 -2.45 7.64 16.51
CA ALA A 121 -3.54 8.29 17.25
C ALA A 121 -3.43 9.82 17.26
N ASP A 122 -2.21 10.36 17.23
CA ASP A 122 -1.91 11.78 17.05
C ASP A 122 -0.85 11.91 15.95
N VAL A 123 -1.13 12.73 14.92
CA VAL A 123 -0.21 13.00 13.80
C VAL A 123 0.59 14.26 14.14
N ASN A 124 1.91 14.12 14.31
CA ASN A 124 2.78 15.23 14.70
C ASN A 124 3.23 16.01 13.44
N ILE A 125 2.50 17.07 13.10
CA ILE A 125 2.81 17.94 11.96
C ILE A 125 3.92 18.93 12.35
N LYS A 126 5.08 18.78 11.72
CA LYS A 126 6.32 19.54 11.97
C LYS A 126 6.38 20.89 11.28
N GLY A 127 5.61 21.09 10.22
CA GLY A 127 5.58 22.33 9.47
C GLY A 127 4.87 22.20 8.14
N GLU A 128 4.56 23.35 7.54
CA GLU A 128 4.08 23.45 6.17
C GLU A 128 4.83 24.53 5.39
N VAL A 129 4.96 24.34 4.09
CA VAL A 129 5.55 25.31 3.16
C VAL A 129 4.56 25.48 2.01
N ILE A 130 4.06 26.70 1.82
CA ILE A 130 3.12 27.06 0.75
C ILE A 130 3.87 27.80 -0.35
N SER A 131 3.66 27.40 -1.61
CA SER A 131 4.29 27.98 -2.79
C SER A 131 3.24 28.11 -3.91
N GLY A 132 2.58 29.27 -3.95
CA GLY A 132 1.45 29.50 -4.84
C GLY A 132 0.30 28.54 -4.53
N SER A 133 -0.19 27.84 -5.55
CA SER A 133 -1.24 26.82 -5.44
C SER A 133 -0.75 25.43 -4.99
N ASN A 134 0.48 25.31 -4.48
CA ASN A 134 1.05 24.04 -4.00
C ASN A 134 1.51 24.16 -2.55
N ALA A 135 1.49 23.07 -1.81
CA ALA A 135 2.04 23.02 -0.46
C ALA A 135 2.75 21.68 -0.18
N ILE A 136 3.71 21.72 0.74
CA ILE A 136 4.33 20.53 1.34
C ILE A 136 4.11 20.61 2.85
N VAL A 137 3.48 19.59 3.41
CA VAL A 137 3.30 19.42 4.86
C VAL A 137 4.25 18.31 5.32
N THR A 138 5.06 18.58 6.33
CA THR A 138 5.93 17.57 6.94
C THR A 138 5.26 17.03 8.20
N ALA A 139 5.03 15.72 8.27
CA ALA A 139 4.41 15.05 9.41
C ALA A 139 5.20 13.81 9.82
N VAL A 140 5.27 13.52 11.13
CA VAL A 140 5.83 12.26 11.61
C VAL A 140 4.78 11.16 11.50
N LEU A 141 5.10 10.13 10.73
CA LEU A 141 4.22 9.00 10.41
C LEU A 141 5.02 7.69 10.46
N PRO A 142 4.38 6.54 10.72
CA PRO A 142 5.05 5.26 10.62
C PRO A 142 5.42 4.95 9.16
N ASP A 143 6.61 4.39 8.97
CA ASP A 143 7.06 3.82 7.70
C ASP A 143 6.47 2.40 7.46
N ALA A 144 7.02 1.66 6.49
CA ALA A 144 6.63 0.28 6.21
C ALA A 144 7.01 -0.72 7.32
N ASP A 145 7.95 -0.36 8.19
CA ASP A 145 8.44 -1.17 9.30
C ASP A 145 7.75 -0.82 10.64
N GLY A 146 7.04 0.32 10.69
CA GLY A 146 6.35 0.86 11.85
C GLY A 146 7.15 1.89 12.63
N GLU A 147 8.32 2.29 12.13
CA GLU A 147 9.19 3.30 12.74
C GLU A 147 8.70 4.71 12.35
N ALA A 148 8.67 5.62 13.33
CA ALA A 148 8.08 6.94 13.17
C ALA A 148 9.08 7.94 12.56
N GLU A 149 8.91 8.28 11.28
CA GLU A 149 9.81 9.15 10.52
C GLU A 149 9.11 10.41 9.96
N PRO A 150 9.84 11.52 9.70
CA PRO A 150 9.29 12.69 9.03
C PRO A 150 9.03 12.43 7.54
N GLN A 151 7.76 12.42 7.13
CA GLN A 151 7.33 12.25 5.74
C GLN A 151 6.80 13.57 5.16
N GLN A 152 7.06 13.80 3.86
CA GLN A 152 6.58 14.96 3.12
C GLN A 152 5.30 14.63 2.34
N ILE A 153 4.20 15.27 2.74
CA ILE A 153 2.89 15.15 2.11
C ILE A 153 2.71 16.33 1.16
N LYS A 154 2.51 16.05 -0.13
CA LYS A 154 2.29 17.08 -1.15
C LYS A 154 0.80 17.38 -1.27
N LEU A 155 0.47 18.66 -1.38
CA LEU A 155 -0.88 19.15 -1.63
C LEU A 155 -0.88 20.14 -2.78
N ARG A 156 -2.03 20.27 -3.45
CA ARG A 156 -2.32 21.44 -4.29
C ARG A 156 -3.67 22.03 -3.93
N GLN A 157 -3.87 23.28 -4.33
CA GLN A 157 -5.15 23.96 -4.24
C GLN A 157 -6.04 23.57 -5.42
N ASP A 158 -7.31 23.26 -5.13
CA ASP A 158 -8.37 22.97 -6.11
C ASP A 158 -9.60 23.82 -5.74
N GLY A 159 -9.81 24.91 -6.48
CA GLY A 159 -10.72 25.98 -6.08
C GLY A 159 -10.31 26.63 -4.75
N SER A 160 -11.19 26.58 -3.76
CA SER A 160 -10.93 27.08 -2.39
C SER A 160 -10.40 26.01 -1.42
N ALA A 161 -10.30 24.75 -1.85
CA ALA A 161 -9.87 23.64 -1.00
C ALA A 161 -8.41 23.24 -1.28
N TRP A 162 -7.74 22.68 -0.28
CA TRP A 162 -6.51 21.93 -0.47
C TRP A 162 -6.83 20.44 -0.67
N ILE A 163 -6.11 19.79 -1.57
CA ILE A 163 -6.21 18.34 -1.81
C ILE A 163 -4.83 17.69 -1.73
N ILE A 164 -4.78 16.55 -1.04
CA ILE A 164 -3.59 15.72 -0.89
C ILE A 164 -3.31 14.96 -2.19
N LEU A 165 -2.07 15.01 -2.66
CA LEU A 165 -1.61 14.29 -3.84
C LEU A 165 -1.16 12.87 -3.43
N SER A 166 -2.15 12.02 -3.13
CA SER A 166 -1.93 10.62 -2.75
C SER A 166 -1.54 9.73 -3.94
N ALA A 167 -1.85 10.16 -5.16
CA ALA A 167 -1.42 9.53 -6.41
C ALA A 167 -0.58 10.51 -7.25
N ASP A 168 0.35 9.98 -8.06
CA ASP A 168 1.11 10.79 -9.04
C ASP A 168 0.24 11.25 -10.22
N ALA A 169 0.81 12.05 -11.13
CA ALA A 169 0.06 12.61 -12.27
C ALA A 169 -0.43 11.56 -13.29
N ALA A 170 0.27 10.44 -13.46
CA ALA A 170 -0.12 9.37 -14.37
C ALA A 170 -1.25 8.52 -13.74
N ALA A 171 -1.09 8.17 -12.46
CA ALA A 171 -2.13 7.51 -11.67
C ALA A 171 -3.39 8.38 -11.54
N GLU A 172 -3.27 9.69 -11.31
CA GLU A 172 -4.41 10.61 -11.24
C GLU A 172 -5.14 10.72 -12.59
N LYS A 173 -4.41 10.78 -13.71
CA LYS A 173 -5.02 10.73 -15.05
C LYS A 173 -5.83 9.45 -15.25
N ARG A 174 -5.30 8.31 -14.79
CA ARG A 174 -6.00 7.02 -14.80
C ARG A 174 -7.25 7.04 -13.92
N ILE A 175 -7.13 7.52 -12.68
CA ILE A 175 -8.26 7.66 -11.72
C ILE A 175 -9.40 8.49 -12.32
N ARG A 176 -9.08 9.65 -12.92
CA ARG A 176 -10.07 10.51 -13.60
C ARG A 176 -10.74 9.80 -14.79
N SER A 177 -10.01 8.93 -15.50
CA SER A 177 -10.54 8.19 -16.66
C SER A 177 -11.36 6.96 -16.30
N GLU A 178 -11.05 6.29 -15.20
CA GLU A 178 -11.73 5.06 -14.76
C GLU A 178 -12.88 5.34 -13.78
N GLY A 179 -12.83 6.46 -13.06
CA GLY A 179 -13.76 6.82 -12.01
C GLY A 179 -13.90 5.68 -11.01
N LYS A 180 -15.14 5.35 -10.62
CA LYS A 180 -15.42 4.28 -9.65
C LYS A 180 -14.91 2.88 -10.02
N LYS A 181 -14.47 2.63 -11.27
CA LYS A 181 -13.85 1.36 -11.66
C LYS A 181 -12.39 1.23 -11.19
N TYR A 182 -11.74 2.33 -10.81
CA TYR A 182 -10.31 2.36 -10.50
C TYR A 182 -9.91 1.37 -9.40
N PHE A 183 -10.55 1.40 -8.22
CA PHE A 183 -10.19 0.48 -7.13
C PHE A 183 -10.49 -0.99 -7.45
N TYR A 184 -11.53 -1.27 -8.23
CA TYR A 184 -11.80 -2.62 -8.75
C TYR A 184 -10.70 -3.11 -9.70
N ASN A 185 -10.30 -2.29 -10.66
CA ASN A 185 -9.23 -2.64 -11.59
C ASN A 185 -7.89 -2.79 -10.87
N LEU A 186 -7.56 -1.88 -9.94
CA LEU A 186 -6.34 -1.95 -9.13
C LEU A 186 -6.31 -3.23 -8.28
N ARG A 187 -7.41 -3.59 -7.61
CA ARG A 187 -7.51 -4.85 -6.85
C ARG A 187 -7.25 -6.07 -7.74
N ILE A 188 -7.85 -6.11 -8.93
CA ILE A 188 -7.62 -7.17 -9.93
C ILE A 188 -6.15 -7.24 -10.36
N GLU A 189 -5.54 -6.11 -10.70
CA GLU A 189 -4.13 -6.04 -11.14
C GLU A 189 -3.16 -6.51 -10.05
N VAL A 190 -3.41 -6.11 -8.80
CA VAL A 190 -2.64 -6.52 -7.64
C VAL A 190 -2.75 -8.04 -7.43
N LYS A 191 -3.96 -8.58 -7.40
CA LYS A 191 -4.20 -10.02 -7.18
C LYS A 191 -3.68 -10.87 -8.34
N GLU A 192 -3.79 -10.41 -9.59
CA GLU A 192 -3.15 -11.04 -10.75
C GLU A 192 -1.62 -11.04 -10.68
N SER A 193 -1.00 -9.99 -10.11
CA SER A 193 0.45 -9.95 -9.85
C SER A 193 0.86 -10.89 -8.70
N GLU A 194 0.08 -10.92 -7.62
CA GLU A 194 0.30 -11.82 -6.48
C GLU A 194 0.19 -13.30 -6.88
N ALA A 195 -0.77 -13.65 -7.75
CA ALA A 195 -0.96 -14.99 -8.27
C ALA A 195 0.24 -15.49 -9.10
N GLN A 196 0.79 -14.65 -9.97
CA GLN A 196 2.03 -14.97 -10.71
C GLN A 196 3.21 -15.18 -9.75
N LYS A 197 3.40 -14.27 -8.79
CA LYS A 197 4.43 -14.40 -7.74
C LYS A 197 4.22 -15.61 -6.83
N MET A 198 3.00 -16.10 -6.66
CA MET A 198 2.71 -17.33 -5.93
C MET A 198 3.09 -18.58 -6.74
N LEU A 199 2.79 -18.60 -8.04
CA LEU A 199 3.25 -19.68 -8.94
C LEU A 199 4.79 -19.75 -9.00
N GLU A 200 5.49 -18.61 -9.03
CA GLU A 200 6.96 -18.59 -8.90
C GLU A 200 7.46 -19.11 -7.54
N ARG A 201 6.74 -18.82 -6.45
CA ARG A 201 7.04 -19.36 -5.10
C ARG A 201 6.85 -20.88 -5.06
N ILE A 202 5.76 -21.39 -5.65
CA ILE A 202 5.51 -22.83 -5.83
C ILE A 202 6.65 -23.47 -6.61
N ALA A 203 7.11 -22.87 -7.71
CA ALA A 203 8.23 -23.40 -8.49
C ALA A 203 9.53 -23.53 -7.66
N LYS A 204 9.86 -22.49 -6.87
CA LYS A 204 11.02 -22.49 -5.97
C LYS A 204 10.89 -23.53 -4.84
N ALA A 205 9.69 -23.67 -4.27
CA ALA A 205 9.41 -24.68 -3.25
C ALA A 205 9.57 -26.11 -3.80
N GLN A 206 9.16 -26.38 -5.03
CA GLN A 206 9.37 -27.67 -5.70
C GLN A 206 10.84 -27.99 -5.95
N VAL A 207 11.65 -26.99 -6.33
CA VAL A 207 13.10 -27.18 -6.44
C VAL A 207 13.71 -27.52 -5.07
N ALA A 208 13.35 -26.77 -4.01
CA ALA A 208 13.82 -27.04 -2.66
C ALA A 208 13.40 -28.42 -2.14
N TYR A 209 12.14 -28.83 -2.41
CA TYR A 209 11.63 -30.15 -2.03
C TYR A 209 12.34 -31.28 -2.78
N SER A 210 12.55 -31.14 -4.09
CA SER A 210 13.14 -32.21 -4.90
C SER A 210 14.61 -32.47 -4.58
N LEU A 211 15.36 -31.43 -4.17
CA LEU A 211 16.72 -31.56 -3.62
C LEU A 211 16.78 -32.37 -2.31
N GLN A 212 15.67 -32.45 -1.57
CA GLN A 212 15.57 -33.18 -0.30
C GLN A 212 14.93 -34.58 -0.44
N ASN A 213 14.32 -34.87 -1.60
CA ASN A 213 13.47 -36.04 -1.82
C ASN A 213 13.78 -36.74 -3.17
N ASP A 214 15.06 -36.98 -3.45
CA ASP A 214 15.57 -37.75 -4.61
C ASP A 214 15.04 -37.31 -5.99
N GLY A 215 14.81 -36.00 -6.15
CA GLY A 215 14.27 -35.42 -7.39
C GLY A 215 12.75 -35.59 -7.55
N SER A 216 12.01 -35.86 -6.47
CA SER A 216 10.54 -35.93 -6.46
C SER A 216 9.91 -34.56 -6.25
N ALA A 217 8.74 -34.34 -6.82
CA ALA A 217 7.88 -33.17 -6.57
C ALA A 217 6.76 -33.52 -5.58
N ALA A 218 6.17 -32.51 -4.94
CA ALA A 218 5.18 -32.66 -3.87
C ALA A 218 3.87 -31.90 -4.14
N GLU A 219 2.76 -32.37 -3.57
CA GLU A 219 1.50 -31.62 -3.56
C GLU A 219 1.57 -30.40 -2.61
N LEU A 220 0.69 -29.40 -2.81
CA LEU A 220 0.72 -28.13 -2.05
C LEU A 220 0.74 -28.36 -0.52
N ASN A 221 -0.10 -29.27 -0.01
CA ASN A 221 -0.15 -29.61 1.42
C ASN A 221 1.20 -30.13 1.96
N ALA A 222 1.95 -30.92 1.17
CA ALA A 222 3.26 -31.42 1.57
C ALA A 222 4.33 -30.31 1.54
N LEU A 223 4.26 -29.37 0.59
CA LEU A 223 5.12 -28.19 0.56
C LEU A 223 4.87 -27.24 1.75
N VAL A 224 3.61 -27.10 2.18
CA VAL A 224 3.24 -26.34 3.39
C VAL A 224 3.71 -27.08 4.66
N ALA A 225 3.49 -28.39 4.76
CA ALA A 225 3.96 -29.20 5.89
C ALA A 225 5.50 -29.21 6.04
N ALA A 226 6.23 -29.14 4.92
CA ALA A 226 7.68 -28.98 4.90
C ALA A 226 8.16 -27.54 5.19
N GLY A 227 7.25 -26.57 5.41
CA GLY A 227 7.57 -25.16 5.65
C GLY A 227 8.10 -24.40 4.43
N LEU A 228 8.02 -24.98 3.23
CA LEU A 228 8.52 -24.41 1.98
C LEU A 228 7.53 -23.41 1.35
N LEU A 229 6.23 -23.57 1.65
CA LEU A 229 5.17 -22.61 1.34
C LEU A 229 4.48 -22.15 2.63
N ALA A 230 3.78 -21.02 2.56
CA ALA A 230 2.81 -20.64 3.58
C ALA A 230 1.44 -21.26 3.25
N ASP A 231 0.59 -21.38 4.26
CA ASP A 231 -0.77 -21.92 4.21
C ASP A 231 -1.75 -21.05 3.40
N ASP A 232 -1.41 -19.78 3.15
CA ASP A 232 -2.14 -18.87 2.25
C ASP A 232 -2.33 -19.42 0.83
N VAL A 233 -1.47 -20.33 0.37
CA VAL A 233 -1.62 -21.01 -0.93
C VAL A 233 -2.79 -22.01 -0.99
N LEU A 234 -3.35 -22.40 0.15
CA LEU A 234 -4.39 -23.43 0.27
C LEU A 234 -5.83 -22.86 0.24
N SER A 235 -5.98 -21.53 0.28
CA SER A 235 -7.29 -20.85 0.19
C SER A 235 -7.22 -19.59 -0.67
N SER A 236 -8.34 -19.27 -1.32
CA SER A 236 -8.53 -18.00 -2.03
C SER A 236 -8.89 -16.82 -1.10
N ASP A 237 -9.17 -17.03 0.19
CA ASP A 237 -9.62 -15.97 1.12
C ASP A 237 -8.66 -14.77 1.20
N SER A 238 -7.34 -15.02 1.23
CA SER A 238 -6.30 -13.98 1.31
C SER A 238 -5.71 -13.63 -0.06
N THR A 239 -5.71 -14.58 -0.98
CA THR A 239 -5.01 -14.51 -2.27
C THR A 239 -5.90 -14.12 -3.44
N GLY A 240 -7.22 -14.22 -3.31
CA GLY A 240 -8.21 -14.05 -4.37
C GLY A 240 -8.20 -15.15 -5.45
N TYR A 241 -7.36 -16.18 -5.30
CA TYR A 241 -7.04 -17.15 -6.35
C TYR A 241 -7.00 -18.57 -5.79
N ASP A 242 -7.65 -19.49 -6.48
CA ASP A 242 -7.56 -20.92 -6.20
C ASP A 242 -6.33 -21.49 -6.92
N TYR A 243 -5.40 -22.03 -6.15
CA TYR A 243 -4.20 -22.69 -6.67
C TYR A 243 -4.41 -24.19 -6.77
N SER A 244 -4.03 -24.77 -7.90
CA SER A 244 -3.92 -26.22 -8.05
C SER A 244 -2.49 -26.61 -8.40
N LEU A 245 -2.09 -27.80 -7.97
CA LEU A 245 -0.88 -28.45 -8.42
C LEU A 245 -1.26 -29.86 -8.86
N THR A 246 -0.62 -30.35 -9.92
CA THR A 246 -0.84 -31.69 -10.44
C THR A 246 0.51 -32.33 -10.73
N LEU A 247 0.82 -33.41 -10.01
CA LEU A 247 1.99 -34.24 -10.28
C LEU A 247 1.83 -35.08 -11.56
N THR A 248 2.92 -35.26 -12.28
CA THR A 248 3.00 -35.95 -13.59
C THR A 248 4.31 -36.74 -13.68
N SER A 249 4.43 -37.64 -14.67
CA SER A 249 5.62 -38.47 -14.90
C SER A 249 6.11 -39.19 -13.63
N GLY A 250 5.21 -39.90 -12.94
CA GLY A 250 5.53 -40.66 -11.73
C GLY A 250 5.96 -39.81 -10.53
N GLY A 251 5.50 -38.56 -10.44
CA GLY A 251 5.82 -37.65 -9.33
C GLY A 251 7.09 -36.82 -9.50
N ARG A 252 7.80 -36.93 -10.63
CA ARG A 252 9.03 -36.15 -10.91
C ARG A 252 8.80 -34.86 -11.70
N ARG A 253 7.64 -34.69 -12.34
CA ARG A 253 7.26 -33.46 -13.05
C ARG A 253 5.94 -32.95 -12.48
N TYR A 254 5.66 -31.68 -12.67
CA TYR A 254 4.41 -31.06 -12.23
C TYR A 254 4.00 -29.93 -13.16
N PHE A 255 2.75 -29.50 -13.03
CA PHE A 255 2.33 -28.15 -13.39
C PHE A 255 1.48 -27.59 -12.26
N ALA A 256 1.36 -26.26 -12.20
CA ALA A 256 0.46 -25.60 -11.27
C ALA A 256 -0.42 -24.59 -12.02
N THR A 257 -1.60 -24.31 -11.50
CA THR A 257 -2.50 -23.27 -12.04
C THR A 257 -2.95 -22.32 -10.95
N ALA A 258 -3.35 -21.12 -11.35
CA ALA A 258 -4.03 -20.16 -10.49
C ALA A 258 -5.27 -19.64 -11.23
N THR A 259 -6.45 -19.83 -10.63
CA THR A 259 -7.75 -19.42 -11.19
C THR A 259 -8.38 -18.38 -10.27
N PRO A 260 -8.93 -17.25 -10.76
CA PRO A 260 -9.54 -16.26 -9.87
C PRO A 260 -10.81 -16.84 -9.24
N ALA A 261 -10.92 -16.77 -7.92
CA ALA A 261 -12.07 -17.29 -7.18
C ALA A 261 -13.38 -16.57 -7.56
N GLU A 262 -13.33 -15.26 -7.81
CA GLU A 262 -14.44 -14.49 -8.39
C GLU A 262 -13.99 -13.75 -9.66
N TYR A 263 -14.36 -14.28 -10.82
CA TYR A 263 -14.07 -13.67 -12.11
C TYR A 263 -14.64 -12.24 -12.19
N GLY A 264 -13.78 -11.28 -12.53
CA GLY A 264 -14.12 -9.87 -12.60
C GLY A 264 -14.12 -9.13 -11.26
N LYS A 265 -13.83 -9.80 -10.12
CA LYS A 265 -13.58 -9.16 -8.82
C LYS A 265 -12.18 -9.42 -8.28
N THR A 266 -11.78 -10.69 -8.15
CA THR A 266 -10.44 -11.06 -7.68
C THR A 266 -9.44 -11.18 -8.81
N GLY A 267 -9.91 -11.46 -10.03
CA GLY A 267 -9.09 -11.45 -11.24
C GLY A 267 -9.88 -11.70 -12.51
N LYS A 268 -9.28 -11.45 -13.67
CA LYS A 268 -9.82 -11.81 -14.98
C LYS A 268 -8.97 -12.90 -15.64
N ARG A 269 -7.65 -12.82 -15.48
CA ARG A 269 -6.71 -13.79 -16.03
C ARG A 269 -6.62 -15.02 -15.14
N SER A 270 -6.57 -16.18 -15.77
CA SER A 270 -6.10 -17.42 -15.15
C SER A 270 -4.66 -17.67 -15.59
N PHE A 271 -3.87 -18.36 -14.77
CA PHE A 271 -2.45 -18.58 -14.98
C PHE A 271 -2.09 -20.07 -14.93
N ALA A 272 -1.03 -20.44 -15.64
CA ALA A 272 -0.42 -21.76 -15.59
C ALA A 272 1.10 -21.65 -15.53
N LEU A 273 1.67 -22.40 -14.60
CA LEU A 273 3.10 -22.65 -14.46
C LEU A 273 3.48 -23.89 -15.26
N SER A 274 4.45 -23.75 -16.15
CA SER A 274 5.07 -24.84 -16.90
C SER A 274 6.58 -24.83 -16.73
N ILE A 275 7.19 -26.02 -16.69
CA ILE A 275 8.65 -26.19 -16.68
C ILE A 275 9.10 -26.51 -18.10
N ASP A 276 10.03 -25.72 -18.65
CA ASP A 276 10.57 -25.95 -20.00
C ASP A 276 11.56 -27.14 -20.05
N GLU A 277 12.12 -27.40 -21.23
CA GLU A 277 13.10 -28.47 -21.47
C GLU A 277 14.42 -28.27 -20.71
N LYS A 278 14.73 -27.03 -20.30
CA LYS A 278 15.93 -26.66 -19.53
C LYS A 278 15.68 -26.70 -18.02
N GLY A 279 14.47 -27.05 -17.59
CA GLY A 279 14.08 -27.06 -16.18
C GLY A 279 13.68 -25.67 -15.65
N LEU A 280 13.54 -24.65 -16.49
CA LEU A 280 13.19 -23.30 -16.06
C LEU A 280 11.67 -23.14 -15.92
N PRO A 281 11.18 -22.51 -14.84
CA PRO A 281 9.76 -22.22 -14.65
C PRO A 281 9.32 -21.00 -15.47
N HIS A 282 8.21 -21.15 -16.19
CA HIS A 282 7.53 -20.09 -16.93
C HIS A 282 6.08 -19.98 -16.48
N VAL A 283 5.64 -18.78 -16.10
CA VAL A 283 4.24 -18.49 -15.81
C VAL A 283 3.61 -17.85 -17.05
N SER A 284 2.57 -18.50 -17.57
CA SER A 284 1.74 -18.00 -18.67
C SER A 284 0.35 -17.61 -18.14
N GLY A 285 -0.33 -16.65 -18.78
CA GLY A 285 -1.64 -16.20 -18.32
C GLY A 285 -2.47 -15.53 -19.40
N ARG A 286 -3.78 -15.79 -19.40
CA ARG A 286 -4.77 -15.19 -20.30
C ARG A 286 -6.12 -15.07 -19.61
N ASP A 287 -6.99 -14.19 -20.10
CA ASP A 287 -8.41 -14.30 -19.72
C ASP A 287 -8.95 -15.64 -20.24
N ASN A 288 -9.68 -16.35 -19.38
CA ASN A 288 -10.28 -17.64 -19.65
C ASN A 288 -11.67 -17.75 -18.99
N GLY A 289 -12.32 -16.61 -18.69
CA GLY A 289 -13.65 -16.53 -18.09
C GLY A 289 -13.75 -17.24 -16.74
N GLY A 290 -12.74 -17.07 -15.87
CA GLY A 290 -12.70 -17.70 -14.54
C GLY A 290 -12.46 -19.22 -14.54
N LYS A 291 -11.91 -19.78 -15.62
CA LYS A 291 -11.65 -21.24 -15.74
C LYS A 291 -10.15 -21.53 -15.72
N PRO A 292 -9.69 -22.66 -15.13
CA PRO A 292 -8.28 -23.06 -15.19
C PRO A 292 -7.76 -23.12 -16.63
N LEU A 293 -6.51 -22.68 -16.85
CA LEU A 293 -5.86 -22.77 -18.17
C LEU A 293 -5.48 -24.22 -18.55
N LYS A 294 -5.34 -25.08 -17.54
CA LYS A 294 -5.00 -26.50 -17.67
C LYS A 294 -5.74 -27.28 -16.58
N LYS A 295 -5.98 -28.56 -16.83
CA LYS A 295 -6.51 -29.54 -15.88
C LYS A 295 -5.54 -30.72 -15.82
#